data_AF-F0YIV4-F1
#
_entry.id   AF-F0YIV4-F1
#
_cell.length_a   1.000
_cell.length_b   1.000
_cell.length_c   1.000
_cell.angle_alpha   90.00
_cell.angle_beta   90.00
_cell.angle_gamma   90.00
#
_symmetry.space_group_name_H-M   'P 1'
#
loop_
_entity.id
_entity.type
_entity.pdbx_description
1 polymer ?
#
loop_
_entity_poly.entity_id
_entity_poly.type
_entity_poly.pdbx_seq_one_letter_code
_entity_poly.pdbx_strand_id
1 'polypeptide(L)' 'DPETSVLLLTLATAGVGLNITNANKVVILEPFRFGSNEAQAAMRVHRIGQSRDVEIIKFFTRGTMDERLLKLRHKR' A
#
# COMPACT_ATOMS: atom_id res chain seq x y z
N ASP A 1 14.56 -15.37 2.76
CA ASP A 1 15.46 -15.26 3.92
C ASP A 1 14.59 -15.05 5.16
N PRO A 2 14.62 -15.96 6.15
CA PRO A 2 13.85 -15.84 7.39
C PRO A 2 14.16 -14.57 8.19
N GLU A 3 15.35 -13.98 8.02
CA GLU A 3 15.78 -12.78 8.76
C GLU A 3 15.32 -11.47 8.08
N THR A 4 14.84 -11.54 6.84
CA THR A 4 14.37 -10.36 6.12
C THR A 4 12.96 -9.99 6.56
N SER A 5 12.84 -8.85 7.24
CA SER A 5 11.58 -8.31 7.75
C SER A 5 10.92 -7.27 6.82
N VAL A 6 11.64 -6.76 5.82
CA VAL A 6 11.20 -5.67 4.96
C VAL A 6 11.34 -6.03 3.48
N LEU A 7 10.28 -5.76 2.73
CA LEU A 7 10.26 -5.84 1.27
C LEU A 7 9.92 -4.45 0.72
N LEU A 8 10.84 -3.86 -0.05
CA LEU A 8 10.64 -2.58 -0.73
C LEU A 8 10.09 -2.82 -2.13
N LEU A 9 8.98 -2.15 -2.46
CA LEU A 9 8.33 -2.23 -3.77
C LEU A 9 7.95 -0.83 -4.24
N THR A 10 7.91 -0.64 -5.56
CA THR A 10 7.21 0.50 -6.15
C THR A 10 5.74 0.12 -6.32
N LEU A 11 4.85 1.11 -6.41
CA LEU A 11 3.43 0.81 -6.62
C LEU A 11 3.19 0.11 -7.96
N ALA A 12 3.99 0.42 -8.98
CA ALA A 12 3.92 -0.24 -10.28
C ALA A 12 4.18 -1.75 -10.17
N THR A 13 5.21 -2.15 -9.42
CA THR A 13 5.55 -3.57 -9.22
C THR A 13 4.62 -4.27 -8.22
N ALA A 14 4.06 -3.55 -7.25
CA ALA A 14 3.04 -4.09 -6.36
C ALA A 14 1.68 -4.30 -7.06
N GLY A 15 1.43 -3.60 -8.17
CA GLY A 15 0.23 -3.74 -9.00
C GLY A 15 0.20 -5.05 -9.79
N VAL A 16 1.37 -5.55 -10.22
CA VAL A 16 1.47 -6.84 -10.91
C VAL A 16 1.32 -8.01 -9.92
N GLY A 17 0.80 -9.15 -10.36
CA GLY A 17 0.20 -10.22 -9.53
C GLY A 17 1.12 -10.97 -8.55
N LEU A 18 1.84 -10.27 -7.68
CA LEU A 18 2.70 -10.84 -6.64
C LEU A 18 1.88 -11.55 -5.55
N ASN A 19 2.49 -12.59 -4.96
CA ASN A 19 1.91 -13.31 -3.82
C ASN A 19 2.76 -13.06 -2.57
N ILE A 20 2.27 -12.21 -1.66
CA ILE A 20 3.02 -11.76 -0.47
C ILE A 20 2.26 -12.20 0.79
N THR A 21 2.34 -13.48 1.15
CA THR A 21 1.64 -14.05 2.32
C THR A 21 2.40 -13.88 3.63
N ASN A 22 3.74 -13.75 3.58
CA ASN A 22 4.58 -13.64 4.78
C ASN A 22 4.58 -12.24 5.42
N ALA A 23 4.07 -11.22 4.74
CA ALA A 23 3.88 -9.89 5.33
C ALA A 23 2.47 -9.76 5.92
N ASN A 24 2.29 -8.89 6.90
CA ASN A 24 0.96 -8.47 7.39
C ASN A 24 0.92 -6.97 7.73
N LYS A 25 1.95 -6.21 7.36
CA LYS A 25 2.00 -4.76 7.50
C LYS A 25 2.37 -4.15 6.16
N VAL A 26 1.58 -3.17 5.72
CA VAL A 26 1.77 -2.45 4.46
C VAL A 26 1.96 -0.97 4.79
N VAL A 27 3.11 -0.42 4.41
CA VAL A 27 3.42 1.00 4.59
C VAL A 27 3.45 1.69 3.23
N ILE A 28 2.54 2.63 3.03
CA ILE A 28 2.48 3.48 1.83
C ILE A 28 3.03 4.84 2.22
N LEU A 29 4.15 5.24 1.59
CA LEU A 29 4.89 6.44 1.98
C LEU A 29 4.33 7.74 1.36
N GLU A 30 3.61 7.63 0.25
CA GLU A 30 3.02 8.77 -0.45
C GLU A 30 1.65 8.40 -1.04
N PRO A 31 0.70 9.35 -1.12
CA PRO A 31 -0.59 9.09 -1.74
C PRO A 31 -0.47 9.04 -3.27
N PHE A 32 -1.26 8.16 -3.89
CA PHE A 32 -1.33 8.05 -5.34
C PHE A 32 -2.62 8.65 -5.89
N ARG A 33 -2.59 9.02 -7.18
CA ARG A 33 -3.72 9.66 -7.87
C ARG A 33 -4.99 8.82 -7.82
N PHE A 34 -4.86 7.51 -7.95
CA PHE A 34 -5.96 6.56 -7.91
C PHE A 34 -5.81 5.66 -6.68
N GLY A 35 -6.74 5.80 -5.73
CA GLY A 35 -6.74 4.98 -4.51
C GLY A 35 -6.91 3.48 -4.78
N SER A 36 -7.48 3.11 -5.92
CA SER A 36 -7.57 1.71 -6.39
C SER A 36 -6.21 1.06 -6.54
N ASN A 37 -5.17 1.81 -6.91
CA ASN A 37 -3.83 1.26 -7.10
C ASN A 37 -3.20 0.91 -5.74
N GLU A 38 -3.37 1.77 -4.74
CA GLU A 38 -2.98 1.49 -3.35
C GLU A 38 -3.71 0.27 -2.80
N ALA A 39 -5.02 0.20 -3.04
CA ALA A 39 -5.83 -0.93 -2.60
C ALA A 39 -5.36 -2.24 -3.26
N GLN A 40 -5.14 -2.23 -4.57
CA GLN A 40 -4.66 -3.41 -5.30
C GLN A 40 -3.27 -3.87 -4.81
N ALA A 41 -2.36 -2.93 -4.51
CA ALA A 41 -1.07 -3.24 -3.93
C ALA A 41 -1.21 -3.85 -2.53
N ALA A 42 -2.09 -3.30 -1.68
CA ALA A 42 -2.35 -3.86 -0.35
C ALA A 42 -3.00 -5.26 -0.41
N MET A 43 -3.83 -5.54 -1.43
CA MET A 43 -4.41 -6.86 -1.68
C MET A 43 -3.37 -7.93 -2.02
N ARG A 44 -2.10 -7.58 -2.26
CA ARG A 44 -1.03 -8.59 -2.37
C ARG A 44 -0.67 -9.22 -1.03
N VAL A 45 -0.92 -8.48 0.05
CA VAL A 45 -0.73 -8.90 1.44
C VAL A 45 -2.04 -9.31 2.09
N HIS A 46 -3.09 -8.51 1.92
CA HIS A 46 -4.45 -8.83 2.34
C HIS A 46 -5.14 -9.72 1.29
N ARG A 47 -4.85 -11.02 1.35
CA ARG A 47 -5.38 -12.01 0.40
C ARG A 47 -5.76 -13.33 1.06
N ILE A 48 -6.43 -14.18 0.29
CA ILE A 48 -6.72 -15.57 0.65
C ILE A 48 -5.42 -16.27 1.07
N GLY A 49 -5.43 -16.89 2.25
CA GLY A 49 -4.28 -17.55 2.87
C GLY A 49 -3.56 -16.72 3.94
N GLN A 50 -3.94 -15.45 4.13
CA GLN A 50 -3.49 -14.66 5.26
C GLN A 50 -4.29 -15.00 6.52
N SER A 51 -3.60 -15.35 7.61
CA SER A 51 -4.21 -15.68 8.90
C SER A 51 -4.01 -14.59 9.97
N ARG A 52 -3.12 -13.62 9.71
CA ARG A 52 -2.85 -12.50 10.61
C ARG A 52 -3.58 -11.25 10.16
N ASP A 53 -3.98 -10.42 11.10
CA ASP A 53 -4.53 -9.10 10.80
C ASP A 53 -3.53 -8.28 9.97
N VAL A 54 -4.04 -7.69 8.90
CA VAL A 54 -3.25 -6.87 7.99
C VAL A 54 -3.44 -5.41 8.32
N GLU A 55 -2.36 -4.76 8.76
CA GLU A 55 -2.35 -3.31 9.02
C GLU A 55 -1.88 -2.55 7.79
N ILE A 56 -2.65 -1.56 7.34
CA ILE A 56 -2.30 -0.69 6.22
C ILE A 56 -2.11 0.73 6.76
N ILE A 57 -0.86 1.21 6.73
CA ILE A 57 -0.48 2.54 7.18
C ILE A 57 -0.20 3.40 5.95
N LYS A 58 -0.83 4.57 5.88
CA LYS A 58 -0.64 5.53 4.79
C LYS A 58 -0.07 6.83 5.34
N PHE A 59 1.08 7.22 4.82
CA PHE A 59 1.70 8.51 5.09
C PHE A 59 1.32 9.52 4.00
N PHE A 60 1.19 10.77 4.42
CA PHE A 60 1.08 11.92 3.54
C PHE A 60 1.59 13.15 4.28
N THR A 61 2.11 14.12 3.54
CA THR A 61 2.61 15.35 4.14
C THR A 61 1.55 16.45 4.11
N ARG A 62 1.32 17.11 5.25
CA ARG A 62 0.40 18.25 5.36
C ARG A 62 1.00 19.50 4.73
N GLY A 63 0.17 20.34 4.12
CA GLY A 63 0.59 21.58 3.48
C GLY A 63 1.32 21.38 2.14
N THR A 64 1.43 20.15 1.64
CA THR A 64 2.14 19.83 0.39
C THR A 64 1.19 19.38 -0.72
N MET A 65 1.77 18.95 -1.85
CA MET A 65 1.02 18.36 -2.95
C MET A 65 0.26 17.08 -2.55
N ASP A 66 0.77 16.33 -1.58
CA ASP A 66 0.12 15.10 -1.07
C ASP A 66 -1.29 15.39 -0.56
N GLU A 67 -1.42 16.44 0.27
CA GLU A 67 -2.71 16.86 0.81
C GLU A 67 -3.66 17.35 -0.29
N ARG A 68 -3.15 18.07 -1.30
CA ARG A 68 -3.93 18.50 -2.46
C ARG A 68 -4.44 17.30 -3.26
N LEU A 69 -3.59 16.29 -3.49
CA LEU A 69 -3.95 15.07 -4.20
C LEU A 69 -5.04 14.29 -3.46
N LEU A 70 -4.91 14.15 -2.14
CA LEU A 70 -5.92 13.51 -1.31
C LEU A 70 -7.27 14.25 -1.34
N LYS A 71 -7.26 15.60 -1.29
CA LYS A 71 -8.49 16.40 -1.45
C LYS A 71 -9.15 16.20 -2.81
N LEU A 72 -8.36 16.09 -3.88
CA LEU A 72 -8.87 15.83 -5.23
C LEU A 72 -9.50 14.43 -5.36
N ARG A 73 -8.97 13.42 -4.65
CA ARG A 73 -9.56 12.07 -4.62
C ARG A 73 -10.94 12.04 -4.00
N HIS A 74 -11.16 12.78 -2.90
CA HIS A 74 -12.43 12.79 -2.18
C HIS A 74 -13.53 13.59 -2.88
N LYS A 75 -13.17 14.43 -3.86
CA LYS A 75 -14.14 15.19 -4.67
C LYS A 75 -14.73 14.38 -5.83
N ARG A 76 -14.26 13.16 -6.07
CA ARG A 76 -14.74 12.26 -7.12
C ARG A 76 -15.53 11.11 -6.54
#